data_AF-A0A363U8C4-F1
#
_entry.id   AF-A0A363U8C4-F1
#
_cell.length_a   1.000
_cell.length_b   1.000
_cell.length_c   1.000
_cell.angle_alpha   90.00
_cell.angle_beta   90.00
_cell.angle_gamma   90.00
#
_symmetry.space_group_name_H-M   'P 1'
#
loop_
_entity.id
_entity.type
_entity.pdbx_description
1 polymer ?
#
loop_
_entity_poly.entity_id
_entity_poly.type
_entity_poly.pdbx_seq_one_letter_code
_entity_poly.pdbx_strand_id
1 'polypeptide(L)'
;MKTCNSSRPDFLRYLLLFLFACFSVACRSNTPAAPASTATHPPTPPIITSPIPISNAEGTPIANQPGFIEWVLLSGVDEHGLTAEHTLALLEDADPQAASLAEIHTGSPVIVLEIRNVSPQGLQRFYHVQTLEGITGWISDYYVRRQAYVFDGEDTTVPLFDRPRGAEIARLENVTPVTLRQPQDLDWWQVSTLDGNLVGWVESRFVKESPEKEFLLGNDDHAHPCENCPYFLP
;
A
#
# COMPACT_ATOMS: atom_id res chain seq x y z
N MET A 1 -33.05 81.53 -31.40
CA MET A 1 -33.99 81.33 -30.28
C MET A 1 -35.09 80.38 -30.75
N LYS A 2 -35.37 79.33 -29.96
CA LYS A 2 -36.35 78.24 -30.12
C LYS A 2 -36.03 77.11 -31.12
N THR A 3 -35.90 75.93 -30.51
CA THR A 3 -35.61 74.58 -31.00
C THR A 3 -36.88 73.90 -31.50
N CYS A 4 -36.73 73.02 -32.51
CA CYS A 4 -37.76 72.06 -32.91
C CYS A 4 -37.35 70.67 -32.45
N ASN A 5 -38.23 70.02 -31.68
CA ASN A 5 -38.03 68.76 -30.98
C ASN A 5 -38.54 67.62 -31.88
N SER A 6 -37.66 66.77 -32.41
CA SER A 6 -38.05 65.58 -33.18
C SER A 6 -37.83 64.33 -32.35
N SER A 7 -38.94 63.80 -31.84
CA SER A 7 -39.06 62.49 -31.21
C SER A 7 -38.60 61.40 -32.20
N ARG A 8 -37.62 60.58 -31.82
CA ARG A 8 -37.28 59.34 -32.53
C ARG A 8 -37.76 58.16 -31.68
N PRO A 9 -38.44 57.17 -32.28
CA PRO A 9 -39.06 56.08 -31.55
C PRO A 9 -38.04 55.05 -31.05
N ASP A 10 -38.23 54.61 -29.81
CA ASP A 10 -37.50 53.60 -29.05
C ASP A 10 -37.61 52.17 -29.65
N PHE A 11 -37.22 51.98 -30.91
CA PHE A 11 -37.25 50.66 -31.56
C PHE A 11 -36.20 49.69 -30.98
N LEU A 12 -35.13 50.23 -30.39
CA LEU A 12 -34.01 49.46 -29.84
C LEU A 12 -34.30 48.87 -28.44
N ARG A 13 -35.26 49.42 -27.70
CA ARG A 13 -35.65 48.92 -26.37
C ARG A 13 -36.59 47.71 -26.43
N TYR A 14 -37.42 47.60 -27.47
CA TYR A 14 -38.33 46.46 -27.62
C TYR A 14 -37.65 45.21 -28.20
N LEU A 15 -36.54 45.36 -28.94
CA LEU A 15 -35.77 44.21 -29.44
C LEU A 15 -35.04 43.45 -28.32
N LEU A 16 -34.62 44.15 -27.26
CA LEU A 16 -33.90 43.58 -26.11
C LEU A 16 -34.81 42.82 -25.12
N LEU A 17 -36.09 43.18 -25.02
CA LEU A 17 -37.05 42.47 -24.18
C LEU A 17 -37.61 41.19 -24.82
N PHE A 18 -37.59 41.07 -26.15
CA PHE A 18 -38.07 39.86 -26.83
C PHE A 18 -37.04 38.72 -26.78
N LEU A 19 -35.74 39.02 -26.76
CA LEU A 19 -34.68 38.00 -26.64
C LEU A 19 -34.57 37.39 -25.23
N PHE A 20 -35.03 38.08 -24.19
CA PHE A 20 -35.03 37.57 -22.81
C PHE A 20 -36.22 36.66 -22.49
N ALA A 21 -37.32 36.74 -23.25
CA ALA A 21 -38.54 35.96 -23.01
C ALA A 21 -38.59 34.61 -23.77
N CYS A 22 -37.72 34.39 -24.76
CA CYS A 22 -37.68 33.14 -25.54
C CYS A 22 -36.67 32.10 -25.02
N PHE A 23 -35.85 32.41 -24.01
CA PHE A 23 -34.89 31.45 -23.43
C PHE A 23 -35.41 30.70 -22.19
N SER A 24 -36.64 30.96 -21.76
CA SER A 24 -37.21 30.38 -20.53
C SER A 24 -38.04 29.11 -20.75
N VAL A 25 -38.08 28.54 -21.97
CA VAL A 25 -38.89 27.36 -22.30
C VAL A 25 -38.10 26.33 -23.12
N ALA A 26 -37.06 25.79 -22.51
CA ALA A 26 -36.45 24.47 -22.79
C ALA A 26 -35.43 24.27 -21.65
N CYS A 27 -35.63 23.40 -20.67
CA CYS A 27 -35.77 21.96 -20.79
C CYS A 27 -36.55 21.43 -19.59
N ARG A 28 -37.71 20.81 -19.81
CA ARG A 28 -38.17 19.74 -18.92
C ARG A 28 -37.49 18.47 -19.39
N SER A 29 -36.30 18.19 -18.87
CA SER A 29 -35.76 16.83 -18.91
C SER A 29 -36.57 16.00 -17.91
N ASN A 30 -37.33 15.04 -18.43
CA ASN A 30 -37.75 13.88 -17.65
C ASN A 30 -36.49 13.30 -16.99
N THR A 31 -36.45 13.26 -15.67
CA THR A 31 -35.47 12.45 -14.93
C THR A 31 -36.05 11.03 -14.85
N PRO A 32 -35.65 10.07 -15.70
CA PRO A 32 -35.78 8.68 -15.30
C PRO A 32 -34.91 8.51 -14.06
N ALA A 33 -35.45 7.87 -13.02
CA ALA A 33 -34.70 7.49 -11.84
C ALA A 33 -33.35 6.89 -12.29
N ALA A 34 -32.25 7.47 -11.82
CA ALA A 34 -30.95 6.85 -12.01
C ALA A 34 -31.07 5.41 -11.49
N PRO A 35 -30.72 4.38 -12.29
CA PRO A 35 -30.58 3.06 -11.71
C PRO A 35 -29.58 3.20 -10.57
N ALA A 36 -29.95 2.71 -9.39
CA ALA A 36 -29.04 2.63 -8.25
C ALA A 36 -27.73 2.05 -8.77
N SER A 37 -26.68 2.87 -8.77
CA SER A 37 -25.35 2.44 -9.18
C SER A 37 -24.99 1.32 -8.24
N THR A 38 -25.13 0.10 -8.73
CA THR A 38 -24.65 -1.08 -8.02
C THR A 38 -23.16 -0.85 -8.01
N ALA A 39 -22.61 -0.49 -6.84
CA ALA A 39 -21.19 -0.40 -6.65
C ALA A 39 -20.63 -1.79 -6.92
N THR A 40 -20.29 -2.07 -8.18
CA THR A 40 -19.51 -3.21 -8.57
C THR A 40 -18.17 -2.98 -7.90
N HIS A 41 -17.88 -3.80 -6.89
CA HIS A 41 -16.55 -3.86 -6.30
C HIS A 41 -15.52 -3.86 -7.43
N PRO A 42 -14.48 -3.00 -7.37
CA PRO A 42 -13.43 -3.03 -8.37
C PRO A 42 -12.91 -4.47 -8.47
N PRO A 43 -12.61 -4.97 -9.69
CA PRO A 43 -12.11 -6.32 -9.86
C PRO A 43 -10.87 -6.49 -8.98
N THR A 44 -10.94 -7.43 -8.03
CA THR A 44 -9.78 -7.81 -7.23
C THR A 44 -8.65 -8.18 -8.20
N PRO A 45 -7.49 -7.49 -8.17
CA PRO A 45 -6.38 -7.86 -9.04
C PRO A 45 -6.02 -9.32 -8.80
N PRO A 46 -5.56 -10.05 -9.83
CA PRO A 46 -5.18 -11.45 -9.66
C PRO A 46 -4.05 -11.53 -8.65
N ILE A 47 -4.36 -12.01 -7.45
CA ILE A 47 -3.34 -12.30 -6.46
C ILE A 47 -2.55 -13.47 -7.04
N ILE A 48 -1.26 -13.28 -7.35
CA ILE A 48 -0.43 -14.37 -7.84
C ILE A 48 -0.23 -15.34 -6.68
N THR A 49 -0.92 -16.49 -6.74
CA THR A 49 -0.93 -17.53 -5.71
C THR A 49 0.15 -18.57 -6.00
N SER A 50 1.42 -18.16 -6.07
CA SER A 50 2.52 -19.12 -6.09
C SER A 50 3.07 -19.27 -4.68
N PRO A 51 3.16 -20.51 -4.14
CA PRO A 51 3.76 -20.72 -2.83
C PRO A 51 5.24 -20.33 -2.87
N ILE A 52 5.73 -19.77 -1.77
CA ILE A 52 7.15 -19.41 -1.65
C ILE A 52 7.94 -20.66 -1.24
N PRO A 53 8.91 -21.14 -2.04
CA PRO A 53 9.73 -22.28 -1.67
C PRO A 53 10.60 -21.97 -0.46
N ILE A 54 10.72 -22.95 0.44
CA ILE A 54 11.63 -22.92 1.59
C ILE A 54 12.72 -23.96 1.35
N SER A 55 13.97 -23.53 1.35
CA SER A 55 15.14 -24.38 1.13
C SER A 55 16.07 -24.43 2.35
N ASN A 56 16.91 -25.47 2.41
CA ASN A 56 18.01 -25.57 3.37
C ASN A 56 19.26 -24.81 2.88
N ALA A 57 20.35 -24.86 3.64
CA ALA A 57 21.59 -24.16 3.32
C ALA A 57 22.16 -24.53 1.94
N GLU A 58 21.94 -25.77 1.48
CA GLU A 58 22.38 -26.26 0.17
C GLU A 58 21.42 -25.88 -0.98
N GLY A 59 20.36 -25.11 -0.71
CA GLY A 59 19.35 -24.73 -1.69
C GLY A 59 18.38 -25.87 -2.05
N THR A 60 18.38 -26.97 -1.30
CA THR A 60 17.42 -28.07 -1.49
C THR A 60 16.06 -27.67 -0.93
N PRO A 61 14.97 -27.73 -1.72
CA PRO A 61 13.62 -27.46 -1.21
C PRO A 61 13.24 -28.46 -0.10
N ILE A 62 12.79 -27.94 1.03
CA ILE A 62 12.37 -28.72 2.20
C ILE A 62 10.90 -28.49 2.58
N ALA A 63 10.34 -27.35 2.19
CA ALA A 63 8.93 -27.01 2.42
C ALA A 63 8.48 -25.94 1.42
N ASN A 64 7.19 -25.61 1.47
CA ASN A 64 6.62 -24.46 0.78
C ASN A 64 5.81 -23.68 1.81
N GLN A 65 5.99 -22.37 1.84
CA GLN A 65 5.11 -21.51 2.63
C GLN A 65 3.75 -21.41 1.92
N PRO A 66 2.64 -21.82 2.58
CA PRO A 66 1.32 -21.61 2.04
C PRO A 66 0.99 -20.11 2.11
N GLY A 67 0.54 -19.54 1.01
CA GLY A 67 0.25 -18.11 0.96
C GLY A 67 0.85 -17.46 -0.28
N PHE A 68 0.43 -16.21 -0.47
CA PHE A 68 0.60 -15.45 -1.69
C PHE A 68 2.05 -15.03 -1.91
N ILE A 69 2.36 -14.60 -3.13
CA ILE A 69 3.49 -13.71 -3.34
C ILE A 69 3.30 -12.50 -2.43
N GLU A 70 4.08 -12.44 -1.36
CA GLU A 70 4.01 -11.34 -0.41
C GLU A 70 4.99 -10.26 -0.84
N TRP A 71 4.42 -9.12 -1.18
CA TRP A 71 5.18 -7.90 -1.14
C TRP A 71 5.50 -7.62 0.33
N VAL A 72 6.79 -7.53 0.62
CA VAL A 72 7.30 -7.17 1.94
C VAL A 72 8.02 -5.84 1.83
N LEU A 73 8.12 -5.15 2.94
CA LEU A 73 8.90 -3.92 3.04
C LEU A 73 10.27 -4.27 3.61
N LEU A 74 11.34 -3.79 2.98
CA LEU A 74 12.66 -3.85 3.56
C LEU A 74 12.83 -2.71 4.56
N SER A 75 13.26 -3.01 5.78
CA SER A 75 13.28 -2.06 6.87
C SER A 75 14.57 -2.12 7.68
N GLY A 76 15.26 -0.98 7.72
CA GLY A 76 16.37 -0.69 8.61
C GLY A 76 15.94 -0.05 9.93
N VAL A 77 14.63 -0.04 10.24
CA VAL A 77 14.10 0.43 11.52
C VAL A 77 14.30 -0.65 12.59
N ASP A 78 14.86 -0.23 13.73
CA ASP A 78 15.08 -1.07 14.90
C ASP A 78 13.81 -1.26 15.76
N GLU A 79 13.90 -2.07 16.80
CA GLU A 79 12.78 -2.29 17.74
C GLU A 79 12.33 -1.03 18.50
N HIS A 80 13.10 0.06 18.45
CA HIS A 80 12.73 1.34 19.06
C HIS A 80 12.05 2.29 18.07
N GLY A 81 11.86 1.88 16.82
CA GLY A 81 11.28 2.72 15.77
C GLY A 81 12.26 3.74 15.20
N LEU A 82 13.57 3.57 15.44
CA LEU A 82 14.60 4.44 14.90
C LEU A 82 15.22 3.80 13.66
N THR A 83 15.44 4.61 12.63
CA THR A 83 16.19 4.16 11.44
C THR A 83 17.65 3.93 11.81
N ALA A 84 18.02 2.67 12.03
CA ALA A 84 19.39 2.25 12.26
C ALA A 84 20.19 2.24 10.95
N GLU A 85 19.54 1.85 9.84
CA GLU A 85 20.17 1.69 8.52
C GLU A 85 19.34 2.37 7.44
N HIS A 86 19.98 3.22 6.62
CA HIS A 86 19.31 3.96 5.54
C HIS A 86 19.39 3.21 4.19
N THR A 87 20.38 2.33 4.07
CA THR A 87 20.67 1.50 2.91
C THR A 87 20.96 0.08 3.39
N LEU A 88 20.43 -0.89 2.67
CA LEU A 88 20.49 -2.32 2.97
C LEU A 88 21.21 -3.03 1.83
N ALA A 89 22.13 -3.92 2.15
CA ALA A 89 22.83 -4.71 1.15
C ALA A 89 22.00 -5.91 0.70
N LEU A 90 21.81 -6.06 -0.60
CA LEU A 90 21.42 -7.34 -1.21
C LEU A 90 22.67 -8.15 -1.49
N LEU A 91 22.71 -9.39 -1.02
CA LEU A 91 23.86 -10.27 -1.05
C LEU A 91 23.80 -11.23 -2.24
N GLU A 92 24.98 -11.66 -2.70
CA GLU A 92 25.14 -12.67 -3.76
C GLU A 92 24.59 -14.05 -3.37
N ASP A 93 24.67 -14.39 -2.08
CA ASP A 93 24.20 -15.65 -1.53
C ASP A 93 23.62 -15.45 -0.12
N ALA A 94 22.93 -16.47 0.37
CA ALA A 94 22.35 -16.53 1.72
C ALA A 94 23.43 -16.75 2.81
N ASP A 95 24.46 -15.90 2.83
CA ASP A 95 25.55 -15.94 3.80
C ASP A 95 25.81 -14.50 4.25
N PRO A 96 25.84 -14.19 5.56
CA PRO A 96 26.14 -12.83 6.03
C PRO A 96 27.53 -12.32 5.63
N GLN A 97 28.42 -13.19 5.15
CA GLN A 97 29.75 -12.83 4.62
C GLN A 97 29.81 -12.79 3.09
N ALA A 98 28.70 -13.06 2.39
CA ALA A 98 28.64 -12.95 0.94
C ALA A 98 28.87 -11.50 0.48
N ALA A 99 29.35 -11.35 -0.75
CA ALA A 99 29.54 -10.04 -1.35
C ALA A 99 28.19 -9.34 -1.56
N SER A 100 28.19 -8.00 -1.46
CA SER A 100 27.03 -7.18 -1.80
C SER A 100 26.90 -7.03 -3.31
N LEU A 101 25.73 -7.36 -3.85
CA LEU A 101 25.32 -7.14 -5.23
C LEU A 101 24.84 -5.71 -5.47
N ALA A 102 24.09 -5.16 -4.53
CA ALA A 102 23.42 -3.87 -4.64
C ALA A 102 23.09 -3.29 -3.27
N GLU A 103 22.95 -1.97 -3.22
CA GLU A 103 22.41 -1.26 -2.05
C GLU A 103 20.99 -0.78 -2.37
N ILE A 104 20.07 -1.06 -1.45
CA ILE A 104 18.65 -0.72 -1.57
C ILE A 104 18.26 0.19 -0.41
N HIS A 105 17.44 1.20 -0.67
CA HIS A 105 16.97 2.07 0.40
C HIS A 105 16.02 1.33 1.34
N THR A 106 16.12 1.65 2.63
CA THR A 106 15.08 1.28 3.59
C THR A 106 13.72 1.82 3.16
N GLY A 107 12.65 1.08 3.45
CA GLY A 107 11.30 1.37 2.98
C GLY A 107 11.03 0.91 1.54
N SER A 108 11.94 0.16 0.91
CA SER A 108 11.71 -0.36 -0.44
C SER A 108 10.79 -1.59 -0.40
N PRO A 109 9.74 -1.65 -1.25
CA PRO A 109 8.93 -2.84 -1.39
C PRO A 109 9.65 -3.86 -2.28
N VAL A 110 9.62 -5.13 -1.88
CA VAL A 110 10.20 -6.23 -2.65
C VAL A 110 9.27 -7.42 -2.68
N ILE A 111 9.39 -8.23 -3.73
CA ILE A 111 8.76 -9.53 -3.83
C ILE A 111 9.69 -10.59 -3.24
N VAL A 112 9.14 -11.50 -2.43
CA VAL A 112 9.89 -12.67 -1.93
C VAL A 112 9.78 -13.83 -2.92
N LEU A 113 10.92 -14.34 -3.36
CA LEU A 113 11.04 -15.43 -4.34
C LEU A 113 11.36 -16.78 -3.70
N GLU A 114 12.16 -16.77 -2.63
CA GLU A 114 12.59 -17.98 -1.90
C GLU A 114 12.94 -17.61 -0.45
N ILE A 115 12.79 -18.56 0.46
CA ILE A 115 13.28 -18.49 1.84
C ILE A 115 14.35 -19.57 2.02
N ARG A 116 15.55 -19.18 2.48
CA ARG A 116 16.63 -20.13 2.78
C ARG A 116 16.97 -20.14 4.26
N ASN A 117 16.97 -21.32 4.86
CA ASN A 117 17.37 -21.56 6.25
C ASN A 117 18.82 -22.09 6.29
N VAL A 118 19.74 -21.32 6.86
CA VAL A 118 21.21 -21.49 6.65
C VAL A 118 21.98 -21.98 7.88
N SER A 119 21.31 -22.31 8.98
CA SER A 119 21.99 -22.84 10.18
C SER A 119 21.55 -24.26 10.52
N PRO A 120 22.35 -25.02 11.30
CA PRO A 120 22.02 -26.39 11.74
C PRO A 120 20.69 -26.52 12.50
N GLN A 121 20.05 -25.40 12.83
CA GLN A 121 18.74 -25.32 13.49
C GLN A 121 17.77 -24.34 12.80
N GLY A 122 18.10 -23.83 11.60
CA GLY A 122 17.28 -22.83 10.90
C GLY A 122 17.22 -21.45 11.58
N LEU A 123 18.14 -21.17 12.50
CA LEU A 123 18.25 -19.91 13.26
C LEU A 123 18.68 -18.71 12.42
N GLN A 124 19.26 -18.95 11.25
CA GLN A 124 19.54 -17.89 10.28
C GLN A 124 18.69 -18.13 9.05
N ARG A 125 17.98 -17.09 8.65
CA ARG A 125 17.09 -17.12 7.50
C ARG A 125 17.40 -15.95 6.59
N PHE A 126 17.43 -16.24 5.30
CA PHE A 126 17.57 -15.26 4.26
C PHE A 126 16.38 -15.35 3.31
N TYR A 127 15.99 -14.22 2.78
CA TYR A 127 14.98 -14.11 1.74
C TYR A 127 15.67 -13.76 0.44
N HIS A 128 15.45 -14.56 -0.60
CA HIS A 128 15.77 -14.17 -1.96
C HIS A 128 14.65 -13.25 -2.42
N VAL A 129 14.99 -12.00 -2.70
CA VAL A 129 14.02 -10.96 -3.01
C VAL A 129 14.29 -10.35 -4.38
N GLN A 130 13.26 -9.74 -4.96
CA GLN A 130 13.39 -8.90 -6.13
C GLN A 130 12.76 -7.51 -5.91
N THR A 131 13.46 -6.46 -6.34
CA THR A 131 12.93 -5.09 -6.28
C THR A 131 11.98 -4.80 -7.43
N LEU A 132 11.26 -3.68 -7.37
CA LEU A 132 10.41 -3.21 -8.47
C LEU A 132 11.19 -2.98 -9.77
N GLU A 133 12.47 -2.61 -9.66
CA GLU A 133 13.38 -2.43 -10.79
C GLU A 133 13.96 -3.75 -11.33
N GLY A 134 13.63 -4.88 -10.69
CA GLY A 134 14.03 -6.22 -11.12
C GLY A 134 15.38 -6.70 -10.57
N ILE A 135 16.01 -5.96 -9.66
CA ILE A 135 17.26 -6.38 -9.00
C ILE A 135 16.95 -7.53 -8.04
N THR A 136 17.70 -8.62 -8.12
CA THR A 136 17.54 -9.80 -7.27
C THR A 136 18.74 -10.01 -6.36
N GLY A 137 18.51 -10.44 -5.13
CA GLY A 137 19.58 -10.84 -4.21
C GLY A 137 19.04 -11.34 -2.88
N TRP A 138 19.95 -11.73 -1.99
CA TRP A 138 19.61 -12.27 -0.67
C TRP A 138 19.64 -11.19 0.39
N ILE A 139 18.69 -11.25 1.32
CA ILE A 139 18.67 -10.35 2.46
C ILE A 139 18.34 -11.12 3.74
N SER A 140 18.95 -10.71 4.85
CA SER A 140 18.67 -11.26 6.17
C SER A 140 17.20 -11.05 6.55
N ASP A 141 16.63 -12.03 7.24
CA ASP A 141 15.28 -11.93 7.79
C ASP A 141 15.09 -10.71 8.70
N TYR A 142 16.15 -10.28 9.38
CA TYR A 142 16.20 -9.09 10.21
C TYR A 142 15.64 -7.83 9.52
N TYR A 143 15.80 -7.70 8.20
CA TYR A 143 15.35 -6.53 7.45
C TYR A 143 13.99 -6.69 6.78
N VAL A 144 13.36 -7.87 6.86
CA VAL A 144 12.09 -8.12 6.17
C VAL A 144 10.92 -7.81 7.09
N ARG A 145 9.95 -7.03 6.62
CA ARG A 145 8.71 -6.71 7.32
C ARG A 145 7.50 -7.06 6.46
N ARG A 146 6.60 -7.87 7.01
CA ARG A 146 5.31 -8.18 6.38
C ARG A 146 4.30 -7.03 6.50
N GLN A 147 4.47 -6.24 7.55
CA GLN A 147 3.57 -5.15 7.91
C GLN A 147 4.26 -3.80 7.82
N ALA A 148 3.46 -2.81 7.45
CA ALA A 148 3.78 -1.40 7.47
C ALA A 148 2.66 -0.66 8.22
N TYR A 149 2.78 0.65 8.40
CA TYR A 149 1.66 1.48 8.84
C TYR A 149 1.49 2.69 7.94
N VAL A 150 0.28 3.25 7.92
CA VAL A 150 0.01 4.50 7.20
C VAL A 150 0.21 5.70 8.11
N PHE A 151 0.88 6.74 7.63
CA PHE A 151 1.16 7.96 8.37
C PHE A 151 1.43 9.14 7.44
N ASP A 152 0.66 10.22 7.61
CA ASP A 152 0.83 11.47 6.84
C ASP A 152 1.63 12.56 7.59
N GLY A 153 1.75 12.48 8.92
CA GLY A 153 2.47 13.43 9.77
C GLY A 153 1.84 14.82 9.92
N GLU A 154 0.86 15.18 9.09
CA GLU A 154 0.21 16.50 9.07
C GLU A 154 -1.25 16.43 9.48
N ASP A 155 -1.94 15.34 9.13
CA ASP A 155 -3.35 15.11 9.40
C ASP A 155 -3.51 14.01 10.48
N THR A 156 -4.75 13.62 10.77
CA THR A 156 -5.02 12.46 11.64
C THR A 156 -5.33 11.19 10.84
N THR A 157 -5.47 11.29 9.52
CA THR A 157 -5.97 10.19 8.68
C THR A 157 -5.40 10.19 7.26
N VAL A 158 -5.04 9.01 6.77
CA VAL A 158 -4.56 8.78 5.40
C VAL A 158 -5.70 8.29 4.48
N PRO A 159 -5.92 8.89 3.29
CA PRO A 159 -6.94 8.45 2.36
C PRO A 159 -6.56 7.16 1.61
N LEU A 160 -7.55 6.29 1.37
CA LEU A 160 -7.46 5.18 0.42
C LEU A 160 -8.32 5.45 -0.81
N PHE A 161 -7.83 4.99 -1.95
CA PHE A 161 -8.47 5.15 -3.25
C PHE A 161 -8.82 3.79 -3.89
N ASP A 162 -9.83 3.78 -4.75
CA ASP A 162 -10.21 2.59 -5.53
C ASP A 162 -9.15 2.16 -6.55
N ARG A 163 -8.39 3.12 -7.07
CA ARG A 163 -7.24 2.98 -7.97
C ARG A 163 -6.29 4.18 -7.76
N PRO A 164 -5.05 4.14 -8.29
CA PRO A 164 -4.15 5.29 -8.20
C PRO A 164 -4.79 6.56 -8.76
N ARG A 165 -4.74 7.65 -7.97
CA ARG A 165 -5.36 8.94 -8.32
C ARG A 165 -6.87 8.84 -8.63
N GLY A 166 -7.53 7.84 -8.05
CA GLY A 166 -8.95 7.52 -8.25
C GLY A 166 -9.89 8.24 -7.28
N ALA A 167 -11.03 7.61 -7.03
CA ALA A 167 -11.99 8.09 -6.03
C ALA A 167 -11.59 7.61 -4.64
N GLU A 168 -11.69 8.49 -3.63
CA GLU A 168 -11.49 8.11 -2.22
C GLU A 168 -12.60 7.13 -1.80
N ILE A 169 -12.21 5.99 -1.23
CA ILE A 169 -13.13 4.93 -0.76
C ILE A 169 -13.17 4.81 0.77
N ALA A 170 -12.12 5.25 1.45
CA ALA A 170 -12.01 5.20 2.91
C ALA A 170 -10.90 6.16 3.40
N ARG A 171 -10.85 6.36 4.72
CA ARG A 171 -9.73 6.97 5.43
C ARG A 171 -9.29 6.04 6.55
N LEU A 172 -7.98 5.88 6.73
CA LEU A 172 -7.41 5.17 7.86
C LEU A 172 -6.85 6.17 8.85
N GLU A 173 -6.98 5.86 10.13
CA GLU A 173 -6.31 6.62 11.17
C GLU A 173 -4.79 6.48 11.02
N ASN A 174 -4.04 7.52 11.39
CA ASN A 174 -2.59 7.44 11.42
C ASN A 174 -2.14 6.28 12.33
N VAL A 175 -1.06 5.62 11.92
CA VAL A 175 -0.48 4.43 12.56
C VAL A 175 -1.37 3.18 12.39
N THR A 176 -2.38 3.20 11.50
CA THR A 176 -3.11 1.96 11.16
C THR A 176 -2.17 0.97 10.48
N PRO A 177 -2.03 -0.28 10.98
CA PRO A 177 -1.19 -1.28 10.37
C PRO A 177 -1.82 -1.86 9.09
N VAL A 178 -0.98 -2.10 8.10
CA VAL A 178 -1.36 -2.59 6.78
C VAL A 178 -0.37 -3.61 6.25
N THR A 179 -0.85 -4.47 5.35
CA THR A 179 -0.04 -5.37 4.53
C THR A 179 0.07 -4.84 3.11
N LEU A 180 1.24 -4.99 2.49
CA LEU A 180 1.42 -4.67 1.08
C LEU A 180 0.84 -5.79 0.21
N ARG A 181 0.09 -5.41 -0.83
CA ARG A 181 -0.55 -6.36 -1.75
C ARG A 181 0.06 -6.30 -3.13
N GLN A 182 0.14 -5.10 -3.68
CA GLN A 182 0.68 -4.88 -5.02
C GLN A 182 1.11 -3.41 -5.16
N PRO A 183 2.41 -3.09 -5.03
CA PRO A 183 2.94 -1.86 -5.59
C PRO A 183 2.77 -1.89 -7.11
N GLN A 184 2.17 -0.84 -7.68
CA GLN A 184 2.11 -0.66 -9.12
C GLN A 184 3.39 -0.01 -9.64
N ASP A 185 3.87 0.97 -8.90
CA ASP A 185 5.07 1.75 -9.16
C ASP A 185 5.65 2.24 -7.81
N LEU A 186 6.58 3.20 -7.88
CA LEU A 186 7.20 3.81 -6.70
C LEU A 186 6.29 4.79 -5.96
N ASP A 187 5.19 5.24 -6.57
CA ASP A 187 4.31 6.29 -6.04
C ASP A 187 3.03 5.73 -5.41
N TRP A 188 2.52 4.59 -5.89
CA TRP A 188 1.22 4.06 -5.49
C TRP A 188 1.25 2.58 -5.15
N TRP A 189 0.88 2.27 -3.91
CA TRP A 189 0.86 0.92 -3.39
C TRP A 189 -0.54 0.50 -3.00
N GLN A 190 -0.93 -0.71 -3.42
CA GLN A 190 -2.13 -1.34 -2.92
C GLN A 190 -1.85 -1.97 -1.55
N VAL A 191 -2.68 -1.62 -0.58
CA VAL A 191 -2.57 -2.09 0.81
C VAL A 191 -3.88 -2.73 1.27
N SER A 192 -3.77 -3.58 2.29
CA SER A 192 -4.93 -4.09 3.03
C SER A 192 -4.74 -3.95 4.53
N THR A 193 -5.82 -3.61 5.25
CA THR A 193 -5.83 -3.67 6.71
C THR A 193 -5.61 -5.11 7.20
N LEU A 194 -5.07 -5.28 8.40
CA LEU A 194 -4.73 -6.61 8.93
C LEU A 194 -5.95 -7.53 9.08
N ASP A 195 -7.12 -6.96 9.35
CA ASP A 195 -8.40 -7.67 9.40
C ASP A 195 -8.96 -8.05 8.02
N GLY A 196 -8.34 -7.58 6.94
CA GLY A 196 -8.74 -7.81 5.55
C GLY A 196 -10.01 -7.07 5.12
N ASN A 197 -10.58 -6.22 5.98
CA ASN A 197 -11.86 -5.56 5.71
C ASN A 197 -11.75 -4.43 4.69
N LEU A 198 -10.60 -3.78 4.60
CA LEU A 198 -10.35 -2.69 3.65
C LEU A 198 -9.16 -3.02 2.77
N VAL A 199 -9.34 -2.79 1.47
CA VAL A 199 -8.31 -2.90 0.44
C VAL A 199 -8.42 -1.67 -0.45
N GLY A 200 -7.30 -1.02 -0.72
CA GLY A 200 -7.27 0.16 -1.59
C GLY A 200 -5.86 0.62 -1.90
N TRP A 201 -5.78 1.70 -2.65
CA TRP A 201 -4.53 2.32 -3.08
C TRP A 201 -4.19 3.50 -2.21
N VAL A 202 -2.93 3.60 -1.82
CA VAL A 202 -2.38 4.71 -1.04
C VAL A 202 -1.10 5.19 -1.71
N GLU A 203 -0.78 6.47 -1.56
CA GLU A 203 0.52 6.98 -1.99
C GLU A 203 1.62 6.37 -1.13
N SER A 204 2.69 5.88 -1.76
CA SER A 204 3.81 5.19 -1.11
C SER A 204 4.44 6.02 0.01
N ARG A 205 4.49 7.34 -0.16
CA ARG A 205 5.03 8.27 0.85
C ARG A 205 4.30 8.21 2.20
N PHE A 206 3.05 7.75 2.22
CA PHE A 206 2.29 7.58 3.47
C PHE A 206 2.49 6.21 4.09
N VAL A 207 3.09 5.25 3.39
CA VAL A 207 3.40 3.94 3.95
C VAL A 207 4.77 4.01 4.62
N LYS A 208 4.79 3.69 5.92
CA LYS A 208 5.97 3.75 6.76
C LYS A 208 6.30 2.37 7.31
N GLU A 209 7.59 2.17 7.52
CA GLU A 209 8.15 0.93 8.04
C GLU A 209 7.69 0.66 9.47
N SER A 210 7.19 -0.55 9.73
CA SER A 210 6.81 -0.95 11.08
C SER A 210 8.04 -1.22 11.94
N PRO A 211 8.11 -0.69 13.19
CA PRO A 211 9.07 -1.16 14.18
C PRO A 211 8.81 -2.60 14.61
N GLU A 212 7.57 -3.08 14.43
CA GLU A 212 7.19 -4.45 14.78
C GLU A 212 7.79 -5.43 13.79
N LYS A 213 8.54 -6.39 14.31
CA LYS A 213 9.16 -7.46 13.53
C LYS A 213 8.16 -8.61 13.39
N GLU A 214 7.27 -8.52 12.39
CA GLU A 214 6.45 -9.67 11.97
C GLU A 214 7.07 -10.33 10.75
N PHE A 215 7.61 -11.54 10.96
CA PHE A 215 8.24 -12.34 9.91
C PHE A 215 7.21 -13.20 9.18
N LEU A 216 7.50 -13.54 7.93
CA LEU A 216 6.64 -14.38 7.09
C LEU A 216 6.28 -15.75 7.69
N LEU A 217 7.03 -16.23 8.69
CA LEU A 217 6.87 -17.56 9.28
C LEU A 217 6.41 -17.54 10.78
N GLY A 218 5.79 -16.48 11.30
CA GLY A 218 5.15 -16.49 12.65
C GLY A 218 3.63 -16.76 12.55
N ASN A 219 2.98 -17.66 13.30
CA ASN A 219 3.14 -18.07 14.69
C ASN A 219 2.90 -19.58 14.87
N ASP A 220 3.85 -20.30 15.47
CA ASP A 220 3.57 -21.46 16.34
C ASP A 220 4.69 -21.69 17.37
N ASP A 221 5.92 -21.18 17.16
CA ASP A 221 7.06 -21.49 18.05
C ASP A 221 7.53 -20.36 18.99
N HIS A 222 6.85 -19.21 19.04
CA HIS A 222 7.15 -18.13 20.00
C HIS A 222 5.95 -17.77 20.86
N ALA A 223 5.22 -18.78 21.33
CA ALA A 223 4.48 -18.64 22.58
C ALA A 223 5.49 -18.33 23.70
N HIS A 224 5.65 -17.04 24.00
CA HIS A 224 6.18 -16.64 25.30
C HIS A 224 5.38 -17.38 26.38
N PRO A 225 6.04 -18.07 27.33
CA PRO A 225 5.31 -18.73 28.40
C PRO A 225 4.51 -17.66 29.14
N CYS A 226 3.21 -17.91 29.30
CA CYS A 226 2.31 -17.07 30.08
C CYS A 226 3.00 -16.55 31.33
N GLU A 227 3.14 -15.23 31.42
CA GLU A 227 3.18 -14.49 32.68
C GLU A 227 1.85 -14.76 33.40
N ASN A 228 1.76 -15.91 34.07
CA ASN A 228 0.84 -16.25 35.18
C ASN A 228 0.83 -17.78 35.39
N CYS A 229 1.90 -18.34 35.95
CA CYS A 229 1.79 -19.57 36.72
C CYS A 229 1.96 -19.24 38.20
N PRO A 230 0.89 -19.32 39.02
CA PRO A 230 1.00 -19.10 40.45
C PRO A 230 1.68 -20.31 41.10
N TYR A 231 2.70 -20.01 41.91
CA TYR A 231 3.24 -20.82 43.01
C TYR A 231 3.56 -22.30 42.74
N PHE A 232 4.84 -22.64 42.76
CA PHE A 232 5.35 -23.70 43.63
C PHE A 232 6.83 -23.43 43.94
N LEU A 233 7.11 -23.08 45.20
CA LEU A 233 8.42 -23.14 45.84
C LEU A 233 8.47 -24.42 46.70
N PRO A 234 9.67 -24.86 47.08
CA PRO A 234 10.30 -26.15 46.76
C PRO A 234 9.59 -27.41 47.25
#